data_AF-A0A3L7S5K4-F1
#
_entry.id   AF-A0A3L7S5K4-F1
#
_cell.length_a   1.000
_cell.length_b   1.000
_cell.length_c   1.000
_cell.angle_alpha   90.00
_cell.angle_beta   90.00
_cell.angle_gamma   90.00
#
_symmetry.space_group_name_H-M   'P 1'
#
loop_
_entity.id
_entity.type
_entity.pdbx_description
1 polymer ?
#
loop_
_entity_poly.entity_id
_entity_poly.type
_entity_poly.pdbx_seq_one_letter_code
_entity_poly.pdbx_strand_id
1 'polypeptide(L)'
;MKLNKVLAPFTVLMLGYSVFTVVSTLKEEQKWPTEDDNQSSGQSAPATSSKERSLLKESKGLMLTGISSKIPIAEDYRILKAIPWTLNAVQSSYRASSAESACSLLETGTDVVQPLVECLEGSAGPLGRRCAFSIRLQLGKELGEGLPSVTRGIIEDYLKAHQLTVQPSFYHDEQGRLILSPLIRASFVRLDTPALASLAEPMIAKSIGELRTLGVYWNKTEAFVPALCRTLILGFQYTLDVEGVAAKPNAQREYELVFLHLLKDASVSNPKLAVFATSDARTQFHLLEEINPESVEQMAAITADVRFADSKMMGMYPETPVVTKVRHRALLTIPTDLVQAQIDGLGVGKEADFSEVLDGFYERAIGQAQPTVTPSEPNEPADVQPALEPTPDANANP
;
A
#
# COMPACT_ATOMS: atom_id res chain seq x y z
N MET A 1 42.38 -4.18 36.71
CA MET A 1 42.46 -4.88 35.41
C MET A 1 42.28 -6.38 35.60
N LYS A 2 41.09 -6.92 35.31
CA LYS A 2 40.75 -8.34 35.03
C LYS A 2 39.23 -8.46 34.87
N LEU A 3 38.63 -7.73 33.92
CA LEU A 3 37.19 -7.85 33.58
C LEU A 3 36.96 -8.40 32.16
N ASN A 4 38.02 -8.73 31.43
CA ASN A 4 37.95 -9.19 30.02
C ASN A 4 37.94 -10.72 29.85
N LYS A 5 37.96 -11.50 30.94
CA LYS A 5 37.97 -12.99 30.83
C LYS A 5 36.60 -13.65 31.06
N VAL A 6 35.58 -12.89 31.45
CA VAL A 6 34.22 -13.42 31.71
C VAL A 6 33.21 -13.02 30.62
N LEU A 7 33.44 -11.92 29.89
CA LEU A 7 32.53 -11.47 28.83
C LEU A 7 32.60 -12.34 27.56
N ALA A 8 33.80 -12.79 27.18
CA ALA A 8 34.01 -13.60 25.97
C ALA A 8 33.30 -14.97 25.97
N PRO A 9 33.28 -15.76 27.07
CA PRO A 9 32.50 -16.99 27.08
C PRO A 9 30.97 -16.74 27.09
N PHE A 10 30.49 -15.59 27.58
CA PHE A 10 29.06 -15.27 27.64
C PHE A 10 28.49 -14.88 26.27
N THR A 11 29.22 -14.12 25.45
CA THR A 11 28.80 -13.79 24.08
C THR A 11 28.81 -15.01 23.16
N VAL A 12 29.75 -15.94 23.34
CA VAL A 12 29.78 -17.21 22.58
C VAL A 12 28.66 -18.15 23.02
N LEU A 13 28.29 -18.17 24.31
CA LEU A 13 27.16 -18.96 24.80
C LEU A 13 25.81 -18.42 24.28
N MET A 14 25.67 -17.08 24.17
CA MET A 14 24.44 -16.44 23.69
C MET A 14 24.26 -16.55 22.17
N LEU A 15 25.35 -16.48 21.39
CA LEU A 15 25.33 -16.82 19.95
C LEU A 15 25.07 -18.31 19.73
N GLY A 16 25.58 -19.18 20.59
CA GLY A 16 25.27 -20.61 20.57
C GLY A 16 23.79 -20.90 20.87
N TYR A 17 23.19 -20.16 21.81
CA TYR A 17 21.79 -20.36 22.18
C TYR A 17 20.81 -19.89 21.10
N SER A 18 21.12 -18.77 20.41
CA SER A 18 20.32 -18.26 19.29
C SER A 18 20.44 -19.13 18.04
N VAL A 19 21.63 -19.67 17.73
CA VAL A 19 21.78 -20.66 16.65
C VAL A 19 21.10 -21.98 17.02
N PHE A 20 21.17 -22.42 18.28
CA PHE A 20 20.51 -23.65 18.72
C PHE A 20 18.98 -23.54 18.69
N THR A 21 18.40 -22.39 19.06
CA THR A 21 16.94 -22.18 18.98
C THR A 21 16.44 -22.15 17.54
N VAL A 22 17.16 -21.49 16.63
CA VAL A 22 16.82 -21.47 15.19
C VAL A 22 16.96 -22.85 14.55
N VAL A 23 17.97 -23.64 14.93
CA VAL A 23 18.15 -25.00 14.41
C VAL A 23 17.16 -25.98 15.03
N SER A 24 16.77 -25.84 16.30
CA SER A 24 15.76 -26.70 16.92
C SER A 24 14.35 -26.46 16.37
N THR A 25 14.00 -25.21 16.05
CA THR A 25 12.71 -24.90 15.41
C THR A 25 12.64 -25.40 13.96
N LEU A 26 13.77 -25.39 13.23
CA LEU A 26 13.83 -25.98 11.89
C LEU A 26 13.81 -27.52 11.90
N LYS A 27 14.24 -28.17 12.98
CA LYS A 27 14.27 -29.63 13.10
C LYS A 27 12.91 -30.24 13.50
N GLU A 28 12.03 -29.47 14.12
CA GLU A 28 10.65 -29.88 14.39
C GLU A 28 9.77 -29.89 13.11
N GLU A 29 10.10 -29.09 12.10
CA GLU A 29 9.37 -29.05 10.82
C GLU A 29 9.80 -30.12 9.80
N GLN A 30 10.84 -30.91 10.11
CA GLN A 30 11.35 -31.95 9.20
C GLN A 30 10.99 -33.39 9.61
N LYS A 31 9.92 -33.57 10.39
CA LYS A 31 9.37 -34.90 10.71
C LYS A 31 8.32 -35.30 9.66
N TRP A 32 8.78 -35.85 8.55
CA TRP A 32 7.92 -36.57 7.60
C TRP A 32 7.23 -37.74 8.30
N PRO A 33 5.95 -38.05 7.97
CA PRO A 33 5.29 -39.23 8.49
C PRO A 33 5.86 -40.47 7.81
N THR A 34 6.34 -41.40 8.65
CA THR A 34 6.73 -42.74 8.26
C THR A 34 5.50 -43.51 7.75
N GLU A 35 5.65 -44.16 6.60
CA GLU A 35 4.80 -45.25 6.14
C GLU A 35 4.63 -46.30 7.25
N ASP A 36 3.40 -46.78 7.43
CA ASP A 36 3.15 -48.13 7.92
C ASP A 36 1.99 -48.75 7.14
N ASP A 37 2.27 -49.96 6.67
CA ASP A 37 1.42 -50.88 5.95
C ASP A 37 0.07 -51.15 6.64
N ASN A 38 -1.00 -51.27 5.86
CA ASN A 38 -1.93 -52.36 6.09
C ASN A 38 -2.73 -52.76 4.84
N GLN A 39 -2.52 -54.01 4.45
CA GLN A 39 -3.32 -54.76 3.48
C GLN A 39 -4.75 -54.96 3.97
N SER A 40 -5.73 -54.79 3.08
CA SER A 40 -6.97 -55.56 3.10
C SER A 40 -7.57 -55.62 1.69
N SER A 41 -7.64 -56.84 1.18
CA SER A 41 -8.19 -57.30 -0.09
C SER A 41 -9.71 -57.09 -0.24
N GLY A 42 -10.19 -56.88 -1.48
CA GLY A 42 -11.53 -57.34 -1.89
C GLY A 42 -12.33 -56.53 -2.94
N GLN A 43 -12.27 -56.98 -4.20
CA GLN A 43 -13.39 -57.13 -5.17
C GLN A 43 -14.01 -55.94 -5.98
N SER A 44 -13.59 -55.90 -7.27
CA SER A 44 -14.37 -55.91 -8.54
C SER A 44 -15.37 -54.80 -8.97
N ALA A 45 -14.90 -53.99 -9.95
CA ALA A 45 -15.47 -53.59 -11.29
C ALA A 45 -16.86 -52.90 -11.43
N PRO A 46 -17.22 -52.22 -12.57
CA PRO A 46 -16.46 -51.91 -13.80
C PRO A 46 -16.48 -50.43 -14.29
N ALA A 47 -15.70 -50.21 -15.35
CA ALA A 47 -15.46 -49.03 -16.19
C ALA A 47 -16.56 -47.96 -16.38
N THR A 48 -16.14 -46.69 -16.35
CA THR A 48 -16.62 -45.65 -17.28
C THR A 48 -15.46 -44.73 -17.69
N SER A 49 -15.42 -44.42 -18.99
CA SER A 49 -14.36 -43.70 -19.66
C SER A 49 -14.21 -42.26 -19.15
N SER A 50 -13.09 -41.94 -18.51
CA SER A 50 -12.61 -40.57 -18.44
C SER A 50 -11.59 -40.38 -19.56
N LYS A 51 -11.96 -39.57 -20.54
CA LYS A 51 -10.99 -38.84 -21.36
C LYS A 51 -10.11 -38.07 -20.38
N GLU A 52 -8.92 -38.58 -20.10
CA GLU A 52 -7.80 -37.77 -19.62
C GLU A 52 -7.49 -36.75 -20.72
N ARG A 53 -8.27 -35.65 -20.73
CA ARG A 53 -7.81 -34.40 -21.30
C ARG A 53 -6.63 -33.99 -20.44
N SER A 54 -5.45 -34.23 -21.00
CA SER A 54 -4.18 -33.65 -20.58
C SER A 54 -4.39 -32.15 -20.29
N LEU A 55 -4.56 -31.81 -19.00
CA LEU A 55 -4.62 -30.43 -18.47
C LEU A 55 -3.21 -29.81 -18.35
N LEU A 56 -2.20 -30.43 -18.98
CA LEU A 56 -0.80 -30.05 -18.87
C LEU A 56 -0.19 -29.53 -20.18
N LYS A 57 -1.03 -29.27 -21.19
CA LYS A 57 -0.63 -28.54 -22.40
C LYS A 57 -1.46 -27.26 -22.48
N GLU A 58 -0.76 -26.12 -22.44
CA GLU A 58 -1.24 -24.75 -22.74
C GLU A 58 -1.74 -23.86 -21.59
N SER A 59 -1.09 -23.92 -20.44
CA SER A 59 -0.87 -22.70 -19.67
C SER A 59 0.44 -22.81 -18.93
N LYS A 60 1.45 -22.01 -19.29
CA LYS A 60 2.41 -21.53 -18.30
C LYS A 60 1.61 -20.66 -17.33
N GLY A 61 0.85 -21.31 -16.45
CA GLY A 61 -0.04 -20.65 -15.52
C GLY A 61 0.82 -19.85 -14.57
N LEU A 62 0.74 -18.53 -14.66
CA LEU A 62 1.30 -17.65 -13.65
C LEU A 62 0.64 -18.03 -12.32
N MET A 63 1.42 -18.60 -11.39
CA MET A 63 0.90 -18.95 -10.08
C MET A 63 0.69 -17.66 -9.29
N LEU A 64 -0.55 -17.24 -9.17
CA LEU A 64 -0.92 -16.08 -8.35
C LEU A 64 -0.74 -16.43 -6.87
N THR A 65 0.08 -15.68 -6.15
CA THR A 65 0.33 -15.87 -4.72
C THR A 65 -0.27 -14.73 -3.90
N GLY A 66 -0.78 -15.04 -2.71
CA GLY A 66 -1.35 -14.05 -1.80
C GLY A 66 -2.63 -13.34 -2.28
N ILE A 67 -3.37 -13.94 -3.22
CA ILE A 67 -4.72 -13.57 -3.65
C ILE A 67 -5.67 -14.75 -3.47
N SER A 68 -6.92 -14.49 -3.07
CA SER A 68 -7.94 -15.54 -2.94
C SER A 68 -8.47 -15.92 -4.33
N SER A 69 -8.71 -17.22 -4.58
CA SER A 69 -9.42 -17.68 -5.77
C SER A 69 -10.92 -17.38 -5.72
N LYS A 70 -11.48 -17.12 -4.53
CA LYS A 70 -12.88 -16.70 -4.37
C LYS A 70 -13.03 -15.25 -4.84
N ILE A 71 -13.83 -15.06 -5.88
CA ILE A 71 -14.20 -13.74 -6.40
C ILE A 71 -15.15 -13.07 -5.40
N PRO A 72 -14.88 -11.82 -4.99
CA PRO A 72 -15.76 -11.10 -4.07
C PRO A 72 -17.18 -10.91 -4.64
N ILE A 73 -18.18 -11.29 -3.85
CA ILE A 73 -19.60 -11.08 -4.15
C ILE A 73 -20.16 -9.94 -3.29
N ALA A 74 -21.38 -9.46 -3.60
CA ALA A 74 -21.98 -8.31 -2.92
C ALA A 74 -22.01 -8.43 -1.39
N GLU A 75 -22.26 -9.63 -0.85
CA GLU A 75 -22.30 -9.87 0.60
C GLU A 75 -20.93 -9.77 1.28
N ASP A 76 -19.82 -9.91 0.54
CA ASP A 76 -18.47 -9.74 1.08
C ASP A 76 -18.14 -8.26 1.36
N TYR A 77 -18.98 -7.32 0.91
CA TYR A 77 -18.77 -5.89 1.07
C TYR A 77 -19.68 -5.29 2.13
N ARG A 78 -19.08 -4.51 3.02
CA ARG A 78 -19.83 -3.59 3.85
C ARG A 78 -20.11 -2.30 3.09
N ILE A 79 -21.39 -1.96 2.94
CA ILE A 79 -21.81 -0.76 2.22
C ILE A 79 -21.89 0.44 3.17
N LEU A 80 -21.26 1.54 2.78
CA LEU A 80 -21.33 2.84 3.43
C LEU A 80 -22.16 3.79 2.57
N LYS A 81 -23.29 4.26 3.11
CA LYS A 81 -24.16 5.25 2.43
C LYS A 81 -23.61 6.68 2.49
N ALA A 82 -22.77 6.96 3.49
CA ALA A 82 -22.10 8.23 3.68
C ALA A 82 -20.67 7.98 4.17
N ILE A 83 -19.78 8.93 3.90
CA ILE A 83 -18.39 8.86 4.34
C ILE A 83 -18.33 9.23 5.83
N PRO A 84 -17.64 8.44 6.67
CA PRO A 84 -17.55 8.74 8.09
C PRO A 84 -16.55 9.88 8.34
N TRP A 85 -16.94 11.14 8.15
CA TRP A 85 -16.01 12.27 8.33
C TRP A 85 -15.65 12.58 9.79
N THR A 86 -16.59 12.33 10.72
CA THR A 86 -16.39 12.66 12.14
C THR A 86 -15.73 11.51 12.90
N LEU A 87 -14.98 11.83 13.96
CA LEU A 87 -14.34 10.83 14.83
C LEU A 87 -15.32 9.74 15.29
N ASN A 88 -16.51 10.13 15.73
CA ASN A 88 -17.54 9.20 16.20
C ASN A 88 -18.04 8.28 15.08
N ALA A 89 -18.22 8.81 13.87
CA ALA A 89 -18.62 8.02 12.71
C ALA A 89 -17.50 7.05 12.30
N VAL A 90 -16.24 7.48 12.28
CA VAL A 90 -15.09 6.60 11.97
C VAL A 90 -14.98 5.51 13.01
N GLN A 91 -15.02 5.84 14.30
CA GLN A 91 -14.94 4.86 15.38
C GLN A 91 -16.08 3.83 15.31
N SER A 92 -17.30 4.27 15.03
CA SER A 92 -18.45 3.38 14.86
C SER A 92 -18.26 2.45 13.67
N SER A 93 -17.82 2.99 12.53
CA SER A 93 -17.49 2.21 11.33
C SER A 93 -16.34 1.24 11.58
N TYR A 94 -15.28 1.66 12.24
CA TYR A 94 -14.12 0.84 12.56
C TYR A 94 -14.49 -0.32 13.49
N ARG A 95 -15.28 -0.08 14.55
CA ARG A 95 -15.73 -1.14 15.47
C ARG A 95 -16.67 -2.15 14.82
N ALA A 96 -17.51 -1.69 13.90
CA ALA A 96 -18.40 -2.56 13.14
C ALA A 96 -17.67 -3.30 11.99
N SER A 97 -16.44 -2.92 11.64
CA SER A 97 -15.61 -3.68 10.72
C SER A 97 -15.05 -4.91 11.45
N SER A 98 -15.23 -6.10 10.87
CA SER A 98 -14.78 -7.36 11.47
C SER A 98 -13.25 -7.43 11.49
N ALA A 99 -12.67 -8.28 12.35
CA ALA A 99 -11.23 -8.55 12.31
C ALA A 99 -10.76 -9.11 10.95
N GLU A 100 -11.66 -9.74 10.19
CA GLU A 100 -11.39 -10.27 8.85
C GLU A 100 -11.18 -9.17 7.80
N SER A 101 -11.68 -7.96 8.06
CA SER A 101 -11.44 -6.77 7.22
C SER A 101 -10.08 -6.12 7.47
N ALA A 102 -9.29 -6.64 8.42
CA ALA A 102 -7.95 -6.16 8.69
C ALA A 102 -6.99 -6.48 7.54
N CYS A 103 -6.13 -5.52 7.23
CA CYS A 103 -5.04 -5.71 6.30
C CYS A 103 -4.12 -6.82 6.82
N SER A 104 -3.85 -7.82 5.98
CA SER A 104 -2.91 -8.88 6.33
C SER A 104 -1.61 -8.73 5.58
N LEU A 105 -0.53 -9.15 6.22
CA LEU A 105 0.77 -9.24 5.58
C LEU A 105 0.82 -10.41 4.60
N LEU A 106 1.65 -10.26 3.57
CA LEU A 106 2.04 -11.37 2.72
C LEU A 106 3.03 -12.29 3.41
N GLU A 107 3.00 -13.55 2.99
CA GLU A 107 3.97 -14.54 3.43
C GLU A 107 5.37 -14.16 2.93
N THR A 108 6.37 -14.46 3.74
CA THR A 108 7.78 -14.18 3.40
C THR A 108 8.16 -14.92 2.11
N GLY A 109 8.86 -14.24 1.20
CA GLY A 109 9.24 -14.79 -0.10
C GLY A 109 8.16 -14.65 -1.18
N THR A 110 6.99 -14.08 -0.87
CA THR A 110 5.97 -13.77 -1.88
C THR A 110 6.42 -12.59 -2.75
N ASP A 111 6.20 -12.67 -4.06
CA ASP A 111 6.44 -11.55 -4.98
C ASP A 111 5.59 -10.33 -4.62
N VAL A 112 6.26 -9.19 -4.48
CA VAL A 112 5.66 -7.90 -4.13
C VAL A 112 4.95 -7.33 -5.36
N VAL A 113 5.55 -7.45 -6.53
CA VAL A 113 4.95 -7.03 -7.80
C VAL A 113 4.60 -8.29 -8.57
N GLN A 114 3.32 -8.49 -8.84
CA GLN A 114 2.83 -9.58 -9.67
C GLN A 114 2.28 -9.01 -10.98
N PRO A 115 2.63 -9.61 -12.13
CA PRO A 115 1.96 -9.27 -13.37
C PRO A 115 0.49 -9.66 -13.29
N LEU A 116 -0.36 -8.91 -13.97
CA LEU A 116 -1.77 -9.25 -14.08
C LEU A 116 -1.93 -10.46 -15.00
N VAL A 117 -2.81 -11.37 -14.63
CA VAL A 117 -3.20 -12.50 -15.48
C VAL A 117 -4.10 -11.99 -16.59
N GLU A 118 -3.93 -12.58 -17.78
CA GLU A 118 -4.81 -12.31 -18.92
C GLU A 118 -6.24 -12.75 -18.61
N CYS A 119 -7.20 -11.89 -18.92
CA CYS A 119 -8.61 -12.17 -18.76
C CYS A 119 -9.08 -13.08 -19.91
N LEU A 120 -9.68 -14.22 -19.58
CA LEU A 120 -10.37 -15.05 -20.56
C LEU A 120 -11.82 -14.57 -20.68
N GLU A 121 -12.24 -14.19 -21.88
CA GLU A 121 -13.62 -13.76 -22.14
C GLU A 121 -14.64 -14.80 -21.68
N GLY A 122 -15.73 -14.35 -21.05
CA GLY A 122 -16.81 -15.20 -20.56
C GLY A 122 -16.48 -16.02 -19.30
N SER A 123 -15.34 -15.74 -18.67
CA SER A 123 -14.96 -16.28 -17.36
C SER A 123 -14.84 -15.18 -16.32
N ALA A 124 -14.96 -15.55 -15.05
CA ALA A 124 -14.66 -14.68 -13.93
C ALA A 124 -13.43 -15.23 -13.20
N GLY A 125 -12.55 -14.37 -12.70
CA GLY A 125 -11.31 -14.82 -12.09
C GLY A 125 -10.49 -13.75 -11.38
N PRO A 126 -9.45 -14.17 -10.63
CA PRO A 126 -8.46 -13.27 -10.07
C PRO A 126 -7.55 -12.70 -11.17
N LEU A 127 -7.30 -11.38 -11.13
CA LEU A 127 -6.33 -10.73 -12.01
C LEU A 127 -4.94 -10.67 -11.40
N GLY A 128 -4.86 -10.41 -10.10
CA GLY A 128 -3.60 -10.23 -9.40
C GLY A 128 -3.65 -9.04 -8.45
N ARG A 129 -2.48 -8.51 -8.09
CA ARG A 129 -2.33 -7.45 -7.09
C ARG A 129 -1.41 -6.37 -7.62
N ARG A 130 -1.71 -5.12 -7.29
CA ARG A 130 -0.85 -3.97 -7.64
C ARG A 130 -0.58 -3.15 -6.39
N CYS A 131 0.58 -2.50 -6.34
CA CYS A 131 0.90 -1.56 -5.29
C CYS A 131 0.04 -0.32 -5.44
N ALA A 132 -0.70 0.06 -4.39
CA ALA A 132 -1.52 1.27 -4.36
C ALA A 132 -0.75 2.44 -3.75
N PHE A 133 -0.18 2.22 -2.56
CA PHE A 133 0.65 3.21 -1.87
C PHE A 133 1.62 2.52 -0.92
N SER A 134 2.64 3.24 -0.47
CA SER A 134 3.66 2.74 0.46
C SER A 134 3.76 3.61 1.70
N ILE A 135 4.04 2.98 2.83
CA ILE A 135 4.17 3.58 4.15
C ILE A 135 5.59 3.30 4.65
N ARG A 136 6.29 4.35 5.11
CA ARG A 136 7.58 4.21 5.79
C ARG A 136 7.49 4.76 7.20
N LEU A 137 8.11 4.04 8.12
CA LEU A 137 8.29 4.47 9.49
C LEU A 137 9.66 5.11 9.64
N GLN A 138 9.79 6.12 10.49
CA GLN A 138 11.10 6.67 10.86
C GLN A 138 11.09 7.18 12.29
N LEU A 139 12.25 7.26 12.92
CA LEU A 139 12.36 7.83 14.26
C LEU A 139 12.12 9.35 14.22
N GLY A 140 11.29 9.85 15.13
CA GLY A 140 11.08 11.28 15.32
C GLY A 140 12.37 11.99 15.78
N LYS A 141 12.74 13.09 15.11
CA LYS A 141 14.02 13.81 15.32
C LYS A 141 14.23 14.33 16.74
N GLU A 142 13.16 14.74 17.41
CA GLU A 142 13.23 15.38 18.75
C GLU A 142 13.07 14.37 19.90
N LEU A 143 12.77 13.09 19.60
CA LEU A 143 12.23 12.15 20.58
C LEU A 143 12.95 10.80 20.63
N GLY A 144 14.03 10.64 19.85
CA GLY A 144 14.94 9.50 19.96
C GLY A 144 15.80 9.51 21.23
N GLU A 145 15.79 10.61 22.00
CA GLU A 145 16.67 10.82 23.16
C GLU A 145 16.51 9.78 24.27
N GLY A 146 15.31 9.19 24.42
CA GLY A 146 15.02 8.19 25.46
C GLY A 146 15.67 6.80 25.22
N LEU A 147 16.15 6.52 24.01
CA LEU A 147 16.79 5.24 23.68
C LEU A 147 18.32 5.33 23.78
N PRO A 148 19.01 4.28 24.26
CA PRO A 148 20.48 4.19 24.16
C PRO A 148 20.96 4.37 22.73
N SER A 149 22.11 5.04 22.53
CA SER A 149 22.62 5.40 21.20
C SER A 149 22.77 4.22 20.23
N VAL A 150 23.23 3.08 20.73
CA VAL A 150 23.38 1.85 19.94
C VAL A 150 22.01 1.31 19.50
N THR A 151 21.06 1.21 20.43
CA THR A 151 19.69 0.76 20.14
C THR A 151 19.01 1.71 19.15
N ARG A 152 19.20 3.02 19.31
CA ARG A 152 18.69 4.03 18.39
C ARG A 152 19.23 3.83 16.97
N GLY A 153 20.55 3.65 16.82
CA GLY A 153 21.17 3.41 15.52
C GLY A 153 20.61 2.16 14.82
N ILE A 154 20.50 1.05 15.56
CA ILE A 154 19.93 -0.21 15.04
C ILE A 154 18.48 -0.01 14.57
N ILE A 155 17.65 0.66 15.37
CA ILE A 155 16.25 0.90 14.99
C ILE A 155 16.16 1.85 13.80
N GLU A 156 16.94 2.93 13.79
CA GLU A 156 16.96 3.85 12.65
C GLU A 156 17.37 3.15 11.36
N ASP A 157 18.41 2.34 11.38
CA ASP A 157 18.89 1.60 10.22
C ASP A 157 17.84 0.58 9.77
N TYR A 158 17.21 -0.12 10.72
CA TYR A 158 16.09 -1.01 10.44
C TYR A 158 14.93 -0.27 9.76
N LEU A 159 14.45 0.84 10.33
CA LEU A 159 13.33 1.59 9.77
C LEU A 159 13.66 2.23 8.41
N LYS A 160 14.90 2.69 8.21
CA LYS A 160 15.37 3.23 6.92
C LYS A 160 15.46 2.16 5.84
N ALA A 161 15.82 0.93 6.21
CA ALA A 161 15.99 -0.18 5.28
C ALA A 161 14.68 -0.87 4.88
N HIS A 162 13.56 -0.53 5.53
CA HIS A 162 12.28 -1.21 5.31
C HIS A 162 11.15 -0.25 4.96
N GLN A 163 10.15 -0.78 4.25
CA GLN A 163 8.89 -0.10 4.03
C GLN A 163 7.75 -1.10 3.96
N LEU A 164 6.53 -0.60 4.11
CA LEU A 164 5.31 -1.35 3.88
C LEU A 164 4.68 -0.90 2.56
N THR A 165 4.26 -1.84 1.73
CA THR A 165 3.55 -1.55 0.49
C THR A 165 2.15 -2.14 0.56
N VAL A 166 1.13 -1.31 0.41
CA VAL A 166 -0.28 -1.73 0.45
C VAL A 166 -0.71 -2.13 -0.96
N GLN A 167 -1.33 -3.31 -1.06
CA GLN A 167 -1.59 -4.01 -2.31
C GLN A 167 -3.03 -4.52 -2.36
N PRO A 168 -3.96 -3.74 -2.97
CA PRO A 168 -5.27 -4.27 -3.32
C PRO A 168 -5.16 -5.43 -4.32
N SER A 169 -6.07 -6.38 -4.16
CA SER A 169 -6.31 -7.45 -5.13
C SER A 169 -7.40 -7.04 -6.11
N PHE A 170 -7.22 -7.43 -7.37
CA PHE A 170 -8.15 -7.18 -8.45
C PHE A 170 -8.68 -8.48 -9.01
N TYR A 171 -9.94 -8.44 -9.42
CA TYR A 171 -10.69 -9.54 -10.03
C TYR A 171 -11.40 -9.03 -11.29
N HIS A 172 -11.88 -9.94 -12.11
CA HIS A 172 -12.83 -9.63 -13.17
C HIS A 172 -14.07 -10.51 -13.05
N ASP A 173 -15.21 -9.97 -13.47
CA ASP A 173 -16.42 -10.76 -13.67
C ASP A 173 -16.48 -11.41 -15.06
N GLU A 174 -17.57 -12.15 -15.33
CA GLU A 174 -17.83 -12.82 -16.60
C GLU A 174 -17.96 -11.84 -17.78
N GLN A 175 -18.27 -10.57 -17.50
CA GLN A 175 -18.36 -9.49 -18.48
C GLN A 175 -17.02 -8.77 -18.67
N GLY A 176 -15.94 -9.23 -18.03
CA GLY A 176 -14.62 -8.59 -18.10
C GLY A 176 -14.57 -7.23 -17.40
N ARG A 177 -15.46 -6.98 -16.43
CA ARG A 177 -15.44 -5.75 -15.62
C ARG A 177 -14.55 -5.94 -14.40
N LEU A 178 -13.79 -4.89 -14.09
CA LEU A 178 -12.86 -4.87 -12.96
C LEU A 178 -13.62 -4.85 -11.62
N ILE A 179 -13.16 -5.68 -10.67
CA ILE A 179 -13.65 -5.72 -9.29
C ILE A 179 -12.48 -5.49 -8.35
N LEU A 180 -12.62 -4.52 -7.45
CA LEU A 180 -11.66 -4.23 -6.38
C LEU A 180 -12.01 -5.03 -5.11
N SER A 181 -11.10 -5.86 -4.63
CA SER A 181 -11.27 -6.65 -3.41
C SER A 181 -11.56 -5.78 -2.17
N PRO A 182 -12.49 -6.21 -1.28
CA PRO A 182 -12.63 -5.58 0.04
C PRO A 182 -11.51 -6.00 1.00
N LEU A 183 -10.80 -7.11 0.70
CA LEU A 183 -9.67 -7.58 1.47
C LEU A 183 -8.38 -6.98 0.91
N ILE A 184 -7.68 -6.23 1.76
CA ILE A 184 -6.41 -5.59 1.42
C ILE A 184 -5.26 -6.42 1.99
N ARG A 185 -4.20 -6.52 1.20
CA ARG A 185 -2.95 -7.12 1.61
C ARG A 185 -1.85 -6.06 1.67
N ALA A 186 -0.80 -6.34 2.42
CA ALA A 186 0.39 -5.52 2.41
C ALA A 186 1.66 -6.37 2.42
N SER A 187 2.70 -5.87 1.78
CA SER A 187 4.01 -6.48 1.73
C SER A 187 4.96 -5.66 2.57
N PHE A 188 5.57 -6.27 3.58
CA PHE A 188 6.71 -5.67 4.25
C PHE A 188 7.94 -5.96 3.41
N VAL A 189 8.69 -4.94 3.00
CA VAL A 189 9.79 -5.11 2.04
C VAL A 189 11.05 -4.43 2.53
N ARG A 190 12.16 -5.07 2.22
CA ARG A 190 13.51 -4.52 2.38
C ARG A 190 13.88 -3.73 1.15
N LEU A 191 14.37 -2.50 1.30
CA LEU A 191 14.68 -1.62 0.17
C LEU A 191 15.87 -2.10 -0.66
N ASP A 192 16.78 -2.89 -0.09
CA ASP A 192 17.90 -3.50 -0.81
C ASP A 192 17.49 -4.76 -1.60
N THR A 193 16.38 -5.40 -1.23
CA THR A 193 15.80 -6.55 -1.95
C THR A 193 14.28 -6.41 -2.06
N PRO A 194 13.76 -5.40 -2.79
CA PRO A 194 12.37 -4.99 -2.63
C PRO A 194 11.37 -5.87 -3.41
N ALA A 195 11.85 -6.87 -4.17
CA ALA A 195 11.03 -7.75 -5.01
C ALA A 195 10.22 -8.77 -4.20
N LEU A 196 10.69 -9.14 -3.01
CA LEU A 196 10.10 -10.20 -2.19
C LEU A 196 9.65 -9.66 -0.83
N ALA A 197 8.50 -10.14 -0.38
CA ALA A 197 8.02 -9.88 0.96
C ALA A 197 9.00 -10.43 2.00
N SER A 198 9.32 -9.62 2.99
CA SER A 198 10.23 -9.90 4.09
C SER A 198 9.44 -10.10 5.39
N LEU A 199 10.05 -10.80 6.35
CA LEU A 199 9.46 -10.99 7.67
C LEU A 199 9.40 -9.64 8.40
N ALA A 200 8.20 -9.24 8.80
CA ALA A 200 8.00 -8.07 9.64
C ALA A 200 8.21 -8.40 11.12
N GLU A 201 8.76 -7.46 11.88
CA GLU A 201 8.79 -7.57 13.34
C GLU A 201 7.36 -7.67 13.90
N PRO A 202 7.11 -8.45 14.97
CA PRO A 202 5.76 -8.68 15.50
C PRO A 202 4.98 -7.40 15.82
N MET A 203 5.68 -6.36 16.26
CA MET A 203 5.08 -5.05 16.54
C MET A 203 4.55 -4.37 15.27
N ILE A 204 5.28 -4.47 14.15
CA ILE A 204 4.88 -3.92 12.85
C ILE A 204 3.69 -4.71 12.31
N ALA A 205 3.76 -6.05 12.38
CA ALA A 205 2.66 -6.92 11.97
C ALA A 205 1.36 -6.59 12.72
N LYS A 206 1.44 -6.33 14.03
CA LYS A 206 0.30 -5.92 14.85
C LYS A 206 -0.27 -4.56 14.40
N SER A 207 0.60 -3.57 14.16
CA SER A 207 0.18 -2.24 13.69
C SER A 207 -0.49 -2.29 12.31
N ILE A 208 -0.08 -3.19 11.42
CA ILE A 208 -0.70 -3.38 10.10
C ILE A 208 -2.11 -3.91 10.22
N GLY A 209 -2.37 -4.79 11.20
CA GLY A 209 -3.73 -5.26 11.52
C GLY A 209 -4.68 -4.15 12.00
N GLU A 210 -4.17 -2.96 12.34
CA GLU A 210 -4.98 -1.78 12.67
C GLU A 210 -5.42 -1.00 11.42
N LEU A 211 -4.89 -1.31 10.23
CA LEU A 211 -5.45 -0.86 8.96
C LEU A 211 -6.59 -1.79 8.56
N ARG A 212 -7.82 -1.27 8.45
CA ARG A 212 -9.02 -2.08 8.16
C ARG A 212 -9.84 -1.50 7.04
N THR A 213 -10.44 -2.36 6.24
CA THR A 213 -11.49 -1.95 5.30
C THR A 213 -12.76 -1.62 6.07
N LEU A 214 -13.16 -0.35 6.07
CA LEU A 214 -14.41 0.09 6.70
C LEU A 214 -15.63 -0.26 5.84
N GLY A 215 -15.45 -0.22 4.53
CA GLY A 215 -16.48 -0.55 3.56
C GLY A 215 -16.29 0.15 2.23
N VAL A 216 -17.26 -0.01 1.35
CA VAL A 216 -17.33 0.65 0.04
C VAL A 216 -18.33 1.79 0.06
N TYR A 217 -18.02 2.87 -0.64
CA TYR A 217 -18.98 3.96 -0.81
C TYR A 217 -20.02 3.60 -1.87
N TRP A 218 -21.30 3.59 -1.50
CA TRP A 218 -22.41 3.32 -2.43
C TRP A 218 -23.70 4.04 -2.00
N ASN A 219 -23.85 5.29 -2.43
CA ASN A 219 -25.02 6.14 -2.19
C ASN A 219 -26.20 5.86 -3.14
N LYS A 220 -26.05 4.97 -4.13
CA LYS A 220 -27.08 4.69 -5.14
C LYS A 220 -28.29 3.96 -4.55
N THR A 221 -29.45 4.15 -5.20
CA THR A 221 -30.71 3.45 -4.91
C THR A 221 -30.72 2.01 -5.43
N GLU A 222 -29.94 1.75 -6.48
CA GLU A 222 -29.76 0.43 -7.07
C GLU A 222 -29.03 -0.53 -6.13
N ALA A 223 -29.29 -1.83 -6.33
CA ALA A 223 -28.58 -2.90 -5.64
C ALA A 223 -27.06 -2.78 -5.87
N PHE A 224 -26.29 -3.07 -4.84
CA PHE A 224 -24.84 -3.00 -4.92
C PHE A 224 -24.29 -4.10 -5.84
N VAL A 225 -23.43 -3.70 -6.77
CA VAL A 225 -22.72 -4.60 -7.68
C VAL A 225 -21.21 -4.34 -7.53
N PRO A 226 -20.40 -5.33 -7.12
CA PRO A 226 -18.96 -5.16 -6.92
C PRO A 226 -18.23 -4.54 -8.10
N ALA A 227 -18.57 -4.93 -9.34
CA ALA A 227 -17.95 -4.43 -10.56
C ALA A 227 -18.25 -2.95 -10.88
N LEU A 228 -19.24 -2.36 -10.20
CA LEU A 228 -19.58 -0.94 -10.34
C LEU A 228 -19.01 -0.11 -9.18
N CYS A 229 -18.43 -0.76 -8.17
CA CYS A 229 -17.82 -0.09 -7.03
C CYS A 229 -16.45 0.47 -7.40
N ARG A 230 -16.29 1.77 -7.23
CA ARG A 230 -15.03 2.46 -7.53
C ARG A 230 -14.24 2.87 -6.31
N THR A 231 -14.86 2.99 -5.14
CA THR A 231 -14.20 3.56 -3.96
C THR A 231 -14.32 2.66 -2.74
N LEU A 232 -13.16 2.17 -2.29
CA LEU A 232 -13.00 1.45 -1.03
C LEU A 232 -12.44 2.38 0.04
N ILE A 233 -13.04 2.38 1.23
CA ILE A 233 -12.63 3.20 2.37
C ILE A 233 -11.96 2.33 3.41
N LEU A 234 -10.71 2.66 3.71
CA LEU A 234 -9.91 2.06 4.78
C LEU A 234 -9.85 3.03 5.96
N GLY A 235 -9.80 2.48 7.17
CA GLY A 235 -9.56 3.20 8.41
C GLY A 235 -8.23 2.75 8.99
N PHE A 236 -7.40 3.70 9.39
CA PHE A 236 -6.14 3.45 10.07
C PHE A 236 -6.21 4.03 11.48
N GLN A 237 -6.04 3.17 12.48
CA GLN A 237 -6.00 3.56 13.88
C GLN A 237 -4.55 3.66 14.35
N TYR A 238 -4.20 4.77 15.00
CA TYR A 238 -2.92 4.92 15.67
C TYR A 238 -3.06 5.67 16.98
N THR A 239 -2.07 5.48 17.85
CA THR A 239 -1.95 6.25 19.08
C THR A 239 -1.15 7.52 18.76
N LEU A 240 -1.78 8.67 18.96
CA LEU A 240 -1.12 9.98 18.84
C LEU A 240 -0.60 10.42 20.22
N ASP A 241 0.65 10.87 20.24
CA ASP A 241 1.24 11.53 21.40
C ASP A 241 0.85 13.01 21.38
N VAL A 242 0.19 13.49 22.43
CA VAL A 242 -0.20 14.90 22.55
C VAL A 242 0.82 15.62 23.43
N GLU A 243 1.65 16.47 22.82
CA GLU A 243 2.61 17.30 23.55
C GLU A 243 1.90 18.25 24.53
N GLY A 244 2.38 18.33 25.78
CA GLY A 244 1.96 19.35 26.75
C GLY A 244 1.22 18.85 28.00
N VAL A 245 0.92 17.56 28.14
CA VAL A 245 0.38 17.02 29.40
C VAL A 245 1.49 16.34 30.20
N ALA A 246 2.03 17.07 31.17
CA ALA A 246 2.96 16.52 32.15
C ALA A 246 2.34 15.27 32.84
N ALA A 247 3.06 14.16 32.76
CA ALA A 247 2.98 13.00 33.64
C ALA A 247 1.80 12.01 33.50
N LYS A 248 1.05 11.95 32.39
CA LYS A 248 0.27 10.75 32.03
C LYS A 248 0.27 10.51 30.52
N PRO A 249 0.51 9.28 30.03
CA PRO A 249 0.29 8.94 28.63
C PRO A 249 -1.21 8.89 28.38
N ASN A 250 -1.85 10.05 28.17
CA ASN A 250 -3.16 10.09 27.53
C ASN A 250 -2.95 9.88 26.03
N ALA A 251 -2.48 8.69 25.68
CA ALA A 251 -2.44 8.12 24.36
C ALA A 251 -3.85 8.18 23.76
N GLN A 252 -4.14 9.22 22.98
CA GLN A 252 -5.42 9.34 22.29
C GLN A 252 -5.37 8.48 21.03
N ARG A 253 -6.38 7.63 20.85
CA ARG A 253 -6.56 6.89 19.61
C ARG A 253 -7.10 7.85 18.57
N GLU A 254 -6.28 8.13 17.56
CA GLU A 254 -6.70 8.83 16.37
C GLU A 254 -7.03 7.85 15.25
N TYR A 255 -7.87 8.32 14.35
CA TYR A 255 -8.34 7.54 13.20
C TYR A 255 -8.28 8.40 11.96
N GLU A 256 -7.51 7.95 10.97
CA GLU A 256 -7.46 8.55 9.65
C GLU A 256 -8.06 7.60 8.61
N LEU A 257 -8.47 8.15 7.48
CA LEU A 257 -9.10 7.44 6.38
C LEU A 257 -8.16 7.39 5.18
N VAL A 258 -8.18 6.25 4.48
CA VAL A 258 -7.54 6.10 3.17
C VAL A 258 -8.59 5.62 2.19
N PHE A 259 -8.64 6.22 1.01
CA PHE A 259 -9.60 5.92 -0.05
C PHE A 259 -8.84 5.34 -1.22
N LEU A 260 -9.14 4.09 -1.56
CA LEU A 260 -8.65 3.46 -2.78
C LEU A 260 -9.71 3.65 -3.86
N HIS A 261 -9.38 4.41 -4.89
CA HIS A 261 -10.33 4.86 -5.90
C HIS A 261 -9.94 4.40 -7.30
N LEU A 262 -10.70 3.48 -7.88
CA LEU A 262 -10.61 3.12 -9.29
C LEU A 262 -11.06 4.30 -10.16
N LEU A 263 -10.19 4.73 -11.06
CA LEU A 263 -10.47 5.83 -11.98
C LEU A 263 -11.45 5.41 -13.08
N LYS A 264 -12.08 6.38 -13.75
CA LYS A 264 -13.04 6.13 -14.85
C LYS A 264 -12.45 5.35 -16.02
N ASP A 265 -11.15 5.52 -16.28
CA ASP A 265 -10.39 4.86 -17.33
C ASP A 265 -9.81 3.50 -16.90
N ALA A 266 -10.04 3.07 -15.65
CA ALA A 266 -9.55 1.80 -15.15
C ALA A 266 -10.20 0.61 -15.88
N SER A 267 -9.37 -0.35 -16.27
CA SER A 267 -9.79 -1.56 -16.98
C SER A 267 -9.10 -2.79 -16.40
N VAL A 268 -9.48 -3.97 -16.89
CA VAL A 268 -8.84 -5.23 -16.50
C VAL A 268 -7.35 -5.27 -16.88
N SER A 269 -6.98 -4.70 -18.03
CA SER A 269 -5.59 -4.61 -18.46
C SER A 269 -4.81 -3.49 -17.76
N ASN A 270 -5.51 -2.46 -17.27
CA ASN A 270 -4.93 -1.34 -16.57
C ASN A 270 -5.81 -0.92 -15.38
N PRO A 271 -5.73 -1.59 -14.22
CA PRO A 271 -6.55 -1.31 -13.05
C PRO A 271 -6.05 -0.06 -12.31
N LYS A 272 -6.17 1.09 -12.98
CA LYS A 272 -5.62 2.36 -12.55
C LYS A 272 -6.33 2.87 -11.30
N LEU A 273 -5.54 3.22 -10.28
CA LEU A 273 -6.04 3.54 -8.94
C LEU A 273 -5.41 4.83 -8.42
N ALA A 274 -6.26 5.75 -7.97
CA ALA A 274 -5.86 6.91 -7.19
C ALA A 274 -6.03 6.62 -5.70
N VAL A 275 -5.10 7.12 -4.88
CA VAL A 275 -5.15 6.98 -3.43
C VAL A 275 -5.34 8.35 -2.79
N PHE A 276 -6.38 8.48 -1.98
CA PHE A 276 -6.57 9.65 -1.15
C PHE A 276 -6.41 9.31 0.33
N ALA A 277 -5.91 10.22 1.14
CA ALA A 277 -5.77 10.02 2.58
C ALA A 277 -6.17 11.26 3.35
N THR A 278 -6.75 11.08 4.54
CA THR A 278 -6.97 12.19 5.46
C THR A 278 -5.79 12.36 6.41
N SER A 279 -5.62 13.58 6.92
CA SER A 279 -4.66 13.86 8.00
C SER A 279 -5.17 14.96 8.92
N ASP A 280 -4.40 15.21 9.99
CA ASP A 280 -4.67 16.26 10.98
C ASP A 280 -6.08 16.16 11.55
N ALA A 281 -6.40 14.99 12.11
CA ALA A 281 -7.71 14.66 12.68
C ALA A 281 -8.85 14.70 11.65
N ARG A 282 -8.53 14.34 10.41
CA ARG A 282 -9.38 14.38 9.20
C ARG A 282 -9.74 15.78 8.70
N THR A 283 -9.00 16.82 9.07
CA THR A 283 -9.23 18.19 8.57
C THR A 283 -8.63 18.44 7.18
N GLN A 284 -7.62 17.65 6.80
CA GLN A 284 -7.00 17.71 5.49
C GLN A 284 -7.30 16.44 4.68
N PHE A 285 -7.45 16.62 3.37
CA PHE A 285 -7.69 15.56 2.39
C PHE A 285 -6.62 15.64 1.30
N HIS A 286 -5.85 14.58 1.14
CA HIS A 286 -4.69 14.52 0.27
C HIS A 286 -4.92 13.54 -0.87
N LEU A 287 -4.62 13.94 -2.10
CA LEU A 287 -4.33 13.00 -3.19
C LEU A 287 -2.85 12.63 -3.11
N LEU A 288 -2.57 11.36 -2.84
CA LEU A 288 -1.19 10.87 -2.74
C LEU A 288 -0.54 10.80 -4.13
N GLU A 289 0.79 10.95 -4.16
CA GLU A 289 1.55 10.78 -5.39
C GLU A 289 1.43 9.35 -5.92
N GLU A 290 1.21 9.25 -7.23
CA GLU A 290 1.09 7.97 -7.91
C GLU A 290 2.36 7.16 -7.74
N ILE A 291 2.15 5.92 -7.35
CA ILE A 291 3.20 4.93 -7.31
C ILE A 291 3.21 4.21 -8.65
N ASN A 292 4.39 4.02 -9.26
CA ASN A 292 4.52 3.09 -10.37
C ASN A 292 4.29 1.66 -9.84
N PRO A 293 3.15 1.02 -10.14
CA PRO A 293 2.77 -0.26 -9.54
C PRO A 293 3.67 -1.42 -9.99
N GLU A 294 4.49 -1.20 -11.02
CA GLU A 294 5.44 -2.15 -11.58
C GLU A 294 6.87 -1.91 -11.07
N SER A 295 7.13 -0.75 -10.47
CA SER A 295 8.43 -0.43 -9.89
C SER A 295 8.59 -1.09 -8.54
N VAL A 296 9.76 -1.66 -8.31
CA VAL A 296 10.14 -2.23 -7.02
C VAL A 296 10.76 -1.16 -6.09
N GLU A 297 11.36 -0.12 -6.69
CA GLU A 297 11.88 1.04 -5.99
C GLU A 297 10.84 2.16 -6.00
N GLN A 298 10.31 2.46 -4.83
CA GLN A 298 9.26 3.47 -4.67
C GLN A 298 9.56 4.32 -3.45
N MET A 299 9.38 5.63 -3.60
CA MET A 299 9.39 6.52 -2.45
C MET A 299 8.07 6.37 -1.68
N ALA A 300 8.16 6.48 -0.36
CA ALA A 300 7.00 6.33 0.51
C ALA A 300 5.98 7.45 0.27
N ALA A 301 4.74 7.08 -0.04
CA ALA A 301 3.62 8.02 -0.16
C ALA A 301 3.21 8.56 1.22
N ILE A 302 3.34 7.73 2.26
CA ILE A 302 3.08 8.10 3.64
C ILE A 302 4.35 7.85 4.46
N THR A 303 4.75 8.84 5.26
CA THR A 303 5.82 8.68 6.23
C THR A 303 5.31 8.97 7.62
N ALA A 304 5.42 8.01 8.54
CA ALA A 304 5.04 8.19 9.94
C ALA A 304 6.28 8.25 10.83
N ASP A 305 6.35 9.32 11.63
CA ASP A 305 7.35 9.50 12.66
C ASP A 305 6.88 8.73 13.91
N VAL A 306 7.76 7.88 14.43
CA VAL A 306 7.49 7.05 15.60
C VAL A 306 8.45 7.35 16.72
N ARG A 307 7.94 7.20 17.94
CA ARG A 307 8.68 7.23 19.20
C ARG A 307 8.45 5.93 19.95
N PHE A 308 9.46 5.47 20.66
CA PHE A 308 9.36 4.34 21.58
C PHE A 308 9.35 4.91 23.00
N ALA A 309 8.24 4.73 23.71
CA ALA A 309 8.04 5.38 25.01
C ALA A 309 8.80 4.70 26.15
N ASP A 310 9.03 3.40 26.04
CA ASP A 310 9.74 2.59 27.02
C ASP A 310 10.48 1.45 26.32
N SER A 311 11.27 0.70 27.08
CA SER A 311 12.02 -0.45 26.62
C SER A 311 11.81 -1.64 27.54
N LYS A 312 11.50 -2.80 26.95
CA LYS A 312 11.42 -4.08 27.67
C LYS A 312 12.82 -4.66 27.87
N MET A 313 12.92 -5.56 28.84
CA MET A 313 14.11 -6.38 29.08
C MET A 313 15.37 -5.52 29.32
N MET A 314 15.31 -4.57 30.26
CA MET A 314 16.45 -3.72 30.66
C MET A 314 17.04 -2.85 29.53
N GLY A 315 16.21 -2.35 28.60
CA GLY A 315 16.70 -1.50 27.50
C GLY A 315 16.99 -2.21 26.19
N MET A 316 16.77 -3.52 26.11
CA MET A 316 17.16 -4.31 24.93
C MET A 316 16.12 -4.33 23.81
N TYR A 317 14.83 -4.17 24.13
CA TYR A 317 13.76 -4.17 23.13
C TYR A 317 12.84 -2.97 23.30
N PRO A 318 12.55 -2.19 22.25
CA PRO A 318 11.61 -1.09 22.38
C PRO A 318 10.18 -1.59 22.64
N GLU A 319 9.39 -0.81 23.37
CA GLU A 319 7.95 -1.03 23.51
C GLU A 319 7.17 -0.70 22.21
N THR A 320 5.84 -0.79 22.26
CA THR A 320 4.98 -0.46 21.10
C THR A 320 5.23 0.99 20.65
N PRO A 321 5.42 1.24 19.35
CA PRO A 321 5.70 2.58 18.85
C PRO A 321 4.45 3.45 19.00
N VAL A 322 4.68 4.71 19.34
CA VAL A 322 3.67 5.77 19.33
C VAL A 322 3.94 6.64 18.11
N VAL A 323 2.90 6.93 17.33
CA VAL A 323 3.02 7.80 16.16
C VAL A 323 2.98 9.24 16.66
N THR A 324 3.99 10.02 16.31
CA THR A 324 4.10 11.43 16.71
C THR A 324 3.67 12.36 15.58
N LYS A 325 3.92 11.96 14.33
CA LYS A 325 3.56 12.74 13.15
C LYS A 325 3.32 11.84 11.94
N VAL A 326 2.36 12.20 11.10
CA VAL A 326 2.15 11.58 9.79
C VAL A 326 2.38 12.63 8.71
N ARG A 327 3.11 12.27 7.66
CA ARG A 327 3.41 13.12 6.52
C ARG A 327 2.98 12.43 5.24
N HIS A 328 2.32 13.18 4.37
CA HIS A 328 1.84 12.70 3.08
C HIS A 328 2.65 13.34 1.96
N ARG A 329 3.14 12.50 1.04
CA ARG A 329 3.64 12.96 -0.25
C ARG A 329 2.44 13.07 -1.19
N ALA A 330 1.90 14.27 -1.29
CA ALA A 330 0.63 14.54 -1.95
C ALA A 330 0.83 15.40 -3.21
N LEU A 331 0.11 15.06 -4.28
CA LEU A 331 -0.02 15.89 -5.48
C LEU A 331 -0.97 17.07 -5.24
N LEU A 332 -1.95 16.88 -4.36
CA LEU A 332 -2.96 17.87 -4.04
C LEU A 332 -3.37 17.72 -2.58
N THR A 333 -3.55 18.84 -1.89
CA THR A 333 -4.08 18.90 -0.51
C THR A 333 -5.24 19.88 -0.47
N ILE A 334 -6.37 19.46 0.09
CA ILE A 334 -7.60 20.22 0.15
C ILE A 334 -8.19 20.09 1.57
N PRO A 335 -8.70 21.15 2.18
CA PRO A 335 -9.50 21.05 3.39
C PRO A 335 -10.69 20.09 3.22
N THR A 336 -10.89 19.17 4.16
CA THR A 336 -11.97 18.18 4.11
C THR A 336 -13.36 18.83 4.06
N ASP A 337 -13.52 20.00 4.67
CA ASP A 337 -14.78 20.77 4.63
C ASP A 337 -15.15 21.20 3.21
N LEU A 338 -14.16 21.50 2.35
CA LEU A 338 -14.40 21.79 0.94
C LEU A 338 -14.80 20.55 0.16
N VAL A 339 -14.24 19.38 0.50
CA VAL A 339 -14.64 18.10 -0.10
C VAL A 339 -16.08 17.79 0.27
N GLN A 340 -16.45 17.94 1.55
CA GLN A 340 -17.82 17.77 2.03
C GLN A 340 -18.79 18.72 1.31
N ALA A 341 -18.45 20.01 1.23
CA ALA A 341 -19.27 21.00 0.53
C ALA A 341 -19.51 20.63 -0.95
N GLN A 342 -18.50 20.08 -1.64
CA GLN A 342 -18.66 19.64 -3.04
C GLN A 342 -19.55 18.42 -3.19
N ILE A 343 -19.47 17.47 -2.26
CA ILE A 343 -20.36 16.30 -2.23
C ILE A 343 -21.80 16.77 -2.03
N ASP A 344 -22.02 17.65 -1.04
CA ASP A 344 -23.34 18.21 -0.71
C ASP A 344 -23.90 19.17 -1.79
N GLY A 345 -23.14 19.42 -2.86
CA GLY A 345 -23.54 20.30 -3.97
C GLY A 345 -23.52 21.79 -3.62
N LEU A 346 -22.96 22.17 -2.47
CA LEU A 346 -22.81 23.54 -2.02
C LEU A 346 -21.76 24.25 -2.90
N GLY A 347 -22.23 25.07 -3.83
CA GLY A 347 -21.41 25.86 -4.77
C GLY A 347 -21.47 25.42 -6.24
N VAL A 348 -21.97 24.21 -6.53
CA VAL A 348 -22.07 23.66 -7.91
C VAL A 348 -23.53 23.43 -8.35
N GLY A 349 -24.49 23.54 -7.42
CA GLY A 349 -25.93 23.54 -7.73
C GLY A 349 -26.57 22.15 -7.91
N LYS A 350 -25.79 21.07 -7.76
CA LYS A 350 -26.27 19.68 -7.71
C LYS A 350 -25.36 18.84 -6.82
N GLU A 351 -25.95 17.95 -6.01
CA GLU A 351 -25.23 16.91 -5.26
C GLU A 351 -24.44 16.04 -6.25
N ALA A 352 -23.12 15.95 -6.06
CA ALA A 352 -22.24 15.21 -6.94
C ALA A 352 -21.94 13.84 -6.34
N ASP A 353 -21.86 12.78 -7.18
CA ASP A 353 -21.42 11.49 -6.67
C ASP A 353 -19.97 11.61 -6.18
N PHE A 354 -19.66 11.05 -5.01
CA PHE A 354 -18.31 11.17 -4.44
C PHE A 354 -17.23 10.66 -5.40
N SER A 355 -17.52 9.62 -6.18
CA SER A 355 -16.60 9.10 -7.19
C SER A 355 -16.25 10.17 -8.24
N GLU A 356 -17.23 10.98 -8.66
CA GLU A 356 -17.03 12.07 -9.62
C GLU A 356 -16.21 13.22 -9.02
N VAL A 357 -16.40 13.51 -7.73
CA VAL A 357 -15.58 14.49 -7.00
C VAL A 357 -14.11 14.03 -6.95
N LEU A 358 -13.86 12.75 -6.66
CA LEU A 358 -12.51 12.19 -6.65
C LEU A 358 -11.85 12.21 -8.03
N ASP A 359 -12.59 11.86 -9.09
CA ASP A 359 -12.11 12.00 -10.47
C ASP A 359 -11.72 13.44 -10.80
N GLY A 360 -12.57 14.41 -10.44
CA GLY A 360 -12.31 15.82 -10.69
C GLY A 360 -11.06 16.34 -9.96
N PHE A 361 -10.80 15.85 -8.74
CA PHE A 361 -9.56 16.17 -8.02
C PHE A 361 -8.33 15.56 -8.69
N TYR A 362 -8.43 14.31 -9.12
CA TYR A 362 -7.37 13.60 -9.81
C TYR A 362 -7.00 14.28 -11.14
N GLU A 363 -8.00 14.56 -11.98
CA GLU A 363 -7.83 15.25 -13.26
C GLU A 363 -7.20 16.64 -13.09
N ARG A 364 -7.65 17.40 -12.07
CA ARG A 364 -7.09 18.73 -11.77
C ARG A 364 -5.62 18.63 -11.36
N ALA A 365 -5.27 17.69 -10.50
CA ALA A 365 -3.90 17.54 -10.01
C ALA A 365 -2.93 17.19 -11.13
N ILE A 366 -3.33 16.29 -12.04
CA ILE A 366 -2.48 15.87 -13.17
C ILE A 366 -2.44 16.92 -14.28
N GLY A 367 -3.55 17.59 -14.54
CA GLY A 367 -3.59 18.74 -15.46
C GLY A 367 -2.67 19.89 -15.01
N GLN A 368 -2.47 20.06 -13.70
CA GLN A 368 -1.51 21.01 -13.13
C GLN A 368 -0.06 20.48 -13.11
N ALA A 369 0.14 19.16 -13.20
CA ALA A 369 1.45 18.52 -13.18
C ALA A 369 2.11 18.40 -14.57
N GLN A 370 1.40 18.70 -15.65
CA GLN A 370 2.03 18.82 -16.97
C GLN A 370 2.84 20.11 -17.05
N PRO A 371 4.16 20.06 -17.32
CA PRO A 371 4.90 21.27 -17.64
C PRO A 371 4.27 21.90 -18.87
N THR A 372 3.93 23.18 -18.76
CA THR A 372 3.63 24.03 -19.90
C THR A 372 4.69 23.75 -20.98
N VAL A 373 4.28 23.06 -22.05
CA VAL A 373 5.09 23.00 -23.25
C VAL A 373 5.17 24.44 -23.71
N THR A 374 6.31 25.08 -23.45
CA THR A 374 6.67 26.35 -24.07
C THR A 374 6.41 26.16 -25.56
N PRO A 375 5.52 26.97 -26.19
CA PRO A 375 5.33 26.88 -27.62
C PRO A 375 6.70 27.08 -28.25
N SER A 376 7.14 26.07 -29.00
CA SER A 376 8.34 26.12 -29.81
C SER A 376 8.29 27.43 -30.61
N GLU A 377 9.27 28.30 -30.40
CA GLU A 377 9.49 29.43 -31.29
C GLU A 377 9.54 28.91 -32.73
N PRO A 378 8.88 29.57 -33.68
CA PRO A 378 8.93 29.14 -35.07
C PRO A 378 10.36 29.30 -35.58
N ASN A 379 10.91 28.18 -36.10
CA ASN A 379 12.17 28.12 -36.83
C ASN A 379 12.32 29.32 -37.78
N GLU A 380 13.27 30.20 -37.49
CA GLU A 380 13.91 31.04 -38.50
C GLU A 380 14.77 30.14 -39.40
N PRO A 381 14.58 30.16 -40.73
CA PRO A 381 15.49 29.48 -41.63
C PRO A 381 16.78 30.30 -41.79
N ALA A 382 17.91 29.58 -41.74
CA ALA A 382 19.22 30.13 -42.03
C ALA A 382 19.39 30.50 -43.53
N ASP A 383 20.28 31.47 -43.75
CA ASP A 383 20.96 31.92 -44.97
C ASP A 383 20.24 32.84 -45.97
N VAL A 384 20.61 34.13 -45.92
CA VAL A 384 20.97 34.92 -47.12
C VAL A 384 22.18 35.82 -46.80
N GLN A 385 23.31 35.55 -47.46
CA GLN A 385 24.48 36.44 -47.55
C GLN A 385 24.11 37.81 -48.16
N PRO A 386 24.74 38.91 -47.76
CA PRO A 386 24.92 40.05 -48.63
C PRO A 386 26.37 40.10 -49.16
N ALA A 387 26.51 39.87 -50.47
CA ALA A 387 27.69 40.21 -51.23
C ALA A 387 27.66 41.71 -51.61
N LEU A 388 28.80 42.37 -51.39
CA LEU A 388 29.40 43.44 -52.20
C LEU A 388 28.57 44.71 -52.47
N GLU A 389 28.89 45.80 -51.75
CA GLU A 389 28.72 47.17 -52.26
C GLU A 389 29.98 47.62 -53.04
N PRO A 390 29.83 48.17 -54.25
CA PRO A 390 30.93 48.81 -54.98
C PRO A 390 31.07 50.29 -54.60
N THR A 391 32.28 50.70 -54.23
CA THR A 391 32.72 52.10 -54.13
C THR A 391 32.63 52.81 -55.48
N PRO A 392 32.11 54.06 -55.56
CA PRO A 392 32.21 54.86 -56.77
C PRO A 392 33.50 55.68 -56.80
N ASP A 393 34.20 55.60 -57.92
CA ASP A 393 35.32 56.47 -58.28
C ASP A 393 34.87 57.94 -58.33
N ALA A 394 35.54 58.80 -57.56
CA ALA A 394 35.57 60.23 -57.78
C ALA A 394 36.98 60.62 -58.23
N ASN A 395 37.14 60.74 -59.54
CA ASN A 395 38.32 61.28 -60.18
C ASN A 395 38.23 62.82 -60.16
N ALA A 396 39.16 63.49 -59.48
CA ALA A 396 39.38 64.92 -59.60
C ALA A 396 40.89 65.21 -59.56
N ASN A 397 41.49 65.31 -60.74
CA ASN A 397 42.72 66.06 -61.03
C ASN A 397 42.29 67.46 -61.52
N PRO A 398 43.07 68.54 -61.33
CA PRO A 398 44.51 68.60 -61.68
C PRO A 398 45.48 68.99 -60.55
#